data_AF-A0A4E0R842-F1
#
_entry.id   AF-A0A4E0R842-F1
#
_cell.length_a   1.000
_cell.length_b   1.000
_cell.length_c   1.000
_cell.angle_alpha   90.00
_cell.angle_beta   90.00
_cell.angle_gamma   90.00
#
_symmetry.space_group_name_H-M   'P 1'
#
loop_
_entity.id
_entity.type
_entity.pdbx_description
1 polymer ?
#
loop_
_entity_poly.entity_id
_entity_poly.type
_entity_poly.pdbx_seq_one_letter_code
_entity_poly.pdbx_strand_id
1 'polypeptide(L)' 'MEIYPSCKVKHFTTLSQKTGVPFHEMIFFDDLSWNIQDARQLGIHAYLVPNGITVPIVRRAIREYERFASERRNLQTPLA' A
#
# COMPACT_ATOMS: atom_id res chain seq x y z
N MET A 1 -7.10 -16.22 -6.66
CA MET A 1 -6.15 -16.16 -5.54
C MET A 1 -4.86 -15.55 -6.06
N GLU A 2 -4.33 -14.51 -5.42
CA GLU A 2 -3.12 -13.80 -5.87
C GLU A 2 -1.85 -14.32 -5.17
N ILE A 3 -1.67 -15.64 -5.16
CA ILE A 3 -0.52 -16.32 -4.54
C ILE A 3 0.15 -17.17 -5.63
N TYR A 4 1.21 -16.64 -6.24
CA TYR A 4 1.99 -17.29 -7.30
C TYR A 4 3.30 -16.53 -7.52
N PRO A 5 4.35 -17.13 -8.10
CA PRO A 5 5.60 -16.43 -8.38
C PRO A 5 5.41 -15.32 -9.43
N SER A 6 5.60 -14.05 -9.03
CA SER A 6 5.65 -12.88 -9.92
C SER A 6 6.17 -11.65 -9.16
N CYS A 7 6.30 -10.51 -9.84
CA CYS A 7 6.58 -9.23 -9.19
C CYS A 7 5.34 -8.68 -8.49
N LYS A 8 5.51 -7.94 -7.39
CA LYS A 8 4.39 -7.38 -6.61
C LYS A 8 3.52 -6.43 -7.42
N VAL A 9 4.08 -5.79 -8.45
CA VAL A 9 3.32 -4.94 -9.37
C VAL A 9 2.17 -5.71 -10.02
N LYS A 10 2.39 -6.95 -10.46
CA LYS A 10 1.34 -7.79 -11.08
C LYS A 10 0.26 -8.20 -10.07
N HIS A 11 0.66 -8.57 -8.86
CA HIS A 11 -0.26 -8.91 -7.78
C HIS A 11 -1.16 -7.72 -7.43
N PHE A 12 -0.58 -6.52 -7.22
CA PHE A 12 -1.36 -5.34 -6.86
C PHE A 12 -2.28 -4.88 -7.99
N THR A 13 -1.82 -4.90 -9.24
CA THR A 13 -2.67 -4.57 -10.39
C THR A 13 -3.90 -5.46 -10.43
N THR A 14 -3.70 -6.77 -10.25
CA THR A 14 -4.81 -7.74 -10.25
C THR A 14 -5.73 -7.58 -9.04
N LEU A 15 -5.17 -7.30 -7.85
CA LEU A 15 -5.96 -7.02 -6.64
C LEU A 15 -6.82 -5.76 -6.81
N SER A 16 -6.25 -4.67 -7.33
CA SER A 16 -6.97 -3.43 -7.58
C SER A 16 -8.12 -3.65 -8.56
N GLN A 17 -7.88 -4.38 -9.66
CA GLN A 17 -8.92 -4.73 -10.63
C GLN A 17 -10.05 -5.57 -10.01
N LYS A 18 -9.73 -6.54 -9.15
CA LYS A 18 -10.71 -7.44 -8.54
C LYS A 18 -11.53 -6.78 -7.43
N THR A 19 -10.93 -5.84 -6.69
CA THR A 19 -11.55 -5.21 -5.52
C THR A 19 -12.15 -3.84 -5.82
N GLY A 20 -11.72 -3.18 -6.90
CA GLY A 20 -12.03 -1.78 -7.18
C GLY A 20 -11.28 -0.79 -6.28
N VAL A 21 -10.44 -1.26 -5.36
CA VAL A 21 -9.69 -0.39 -4.44
C VAL A 21 -8.50 0.22 -5.19
N PRO A 22 -8.35 1.55 -5.24
CA PRO A 22 -7.21 2.20 -5.87
C PRO A 22 -5.94 2.03 -5.03
N PHE A 23 -4.76 2.08 -5.65
CA PHE A 23 -3.47 1.85 -4.95
C PHE A 23 -3.24 2.77 -3.76
N HIS A 24 -3.62 4.05 -3.88
CA HIS A 24 -3.45 5.02 -2.80
C HIS A 24 -4.35 4.75 -1.58
N GLU A 25 -5.31 3.83 -1.69
CA GLU A 25 -6.14 3.36 -0.58
C GLU A 25 -5.66 2.04 0.05
N MET A 26 -4.50 1.55 -0.37
CA MET A 26 -3.94 0.29 0.13
C MET A 26 -2.84 0.53 1.17
N ILE A 27 -2.78 -0.35 2.17
CA ILE A 27 -1.63 -0.52 3.07
C ILE A 27 -1.00 -1.88 2.79
N PHE A 28 0.33 -1.92 2.69
CA PHE A 28 1.09 -3.14 2.44
C PHE A 28 2.22 -3.34 3.45
N PHE A 29 2.43 -4.59 3.86
CA PHE A 29 3.49 -5.01 4.76
C PHE A 29 4.24 -6.18 4.12
N ASP A 30 5.56 -6.10 4.08
CA ASP A 30 6.43 -7.14 3.53
C ASP A 30 7.81 -7.06 4.19
N ASP A 31 8.52 -8.17 4.29
CA ASP A 31 9.86 -8.27 4.84
C ASP A 31 10.96 -7.99 3.80
N LEU A 32 10.62 -7.94 2.51
CA LEU A 32 11.56 -7.73 1.42
C LEU A 32 11.55 -6.28 0.93
N SER A 33 12.69 -5.61 1.02
CA SER A 33 12.81 -4.18 0.69
C SER A 33 12.44 -3.83 -0.75
N TRP A 34 12.75 -4.71 -1.71
CA TRP A 34 12.40 -4.52 -3.12
C TRP A 34 10.88 -4.56 -3.35
N ASN A 35 10.15 -5.44 -2.65
CA ASN A 35 8.68 -5.49 -2.70
C ASN A 35 8.06 -4.19 -2.16
N ILE A 36 8.66 -3.61 -1.12
CA ILE A 36 8.24 -2.32 -0.57
C ILE A 36 8.51 -1.19 -1.57
N GLN A 37 9.64 -1.21 -2.27
CA GLN A 37 9.96 -0.23 -3.30
C GLN A 37 8.95 -0.28 -4.46
N ASP A 38 8.66 -1.46 -4.99
CA ASP A 38 7.66 -1.67 -6.04
C ASP A 38 6.28 -1.14 -5.61
N ALA A 39 5.83 -1.48 -4.39
CA ALA A 39 4.55 -1.02 -3.87
C ALA A 39 4.49 0.51 -3.75
N ARG A 40 5.55 1.15 -3.25
CA ARG A 40 5.61 2.62 -3.12
C ARG A 40 5.58 3.32 -4.47
N GLN A 41 6.21 2.76 -5.50
CA GLN A 41 6.17 3.31 -6.86
C GLN A 41 4.74 3.30 -7.43
N LEU A 42 3.90 2.33 -7.05
CA LEU A 42 2.48 2.31 -7.38
C LEU A 42 1.63 3.29 -6.56
N GLY A 43 2.21 3.97 -5.58
CA GLY A 43 1.52 4.88 -4.69
C GLY A 43 0.85 4.21 -3.48
N ILE A 44 1.16 2.93 -3.22
CA ILE A 44 0.68 2.17 -2.04
C ILE A 44 1.46 2.61 -0.79
N HIS A 45 0.76 2.68 0.34
CA HIS A 45 1.39 2.94 1.63
C HIS A 45 2.05 1.67 2.18
N ALA A 46 3.37 1.55 2.07
CA ALA A 46 4.08 0.28 2.31
C ALA A 46 5.13 0.32 3.43
N TYR A 47 5.16 -0.75 4.25
CA TYR A 47 6.02 -0.94 5.43
C TYR A 47 6.93 -2.14 5.30
N LEU A 48 8.23 -1.89 5.46
CA LEU A 48 9.23 -2.94 5.64
C LEU A 48 9.14 -3.50 7.06
N VAL A 49 8.88 -4.80 7.18
CA VAL A 49 8.70 -5.51 8.46
C VAL A 49 9.62 -6.74 8.52
N PRO A 50 10.95 -6.55 8.67
CA PRO A 50 11.92 -7.64 8.57
C PRO A 50 11.79 -8.66 9.70
N ASN A 51 11.12 -8.29 10.79
CA ASN A 51 10.85 -9.14 11.96
C ASN A 51 9.36 -9.50 12.07
N GLY A 52 8.62 -9.44 10.97
CA GLY A 52 7.19 -9.69 10.93
C GLY A 52 6.32 -8.57 11.49
N ILE A 53 5.02 -8.80 11.43
CA ILE A 53 3.99 -7.82 11.80
C ILE A 53 3.61 -8.00 13.28
N THR A 54 3.45 -6.88 13.98
CA THR A 54 2.89 -6.84 15.33
C THR A 54 1.71 -5.88 15.40
N VAL A 55 0.82 -6.03 16.38
CA VAL A 55 -0.33 -5.12 16.57
C VAL A 55 0.12 -3.65 16.70
N PRO A 56 1.19 -3.30 17.44
CA PRO A 56 1.71 -1.93 17.46
C PRO A 56 2.11 -1.39 16.08
N ILE A 57 2.74 -2.22 15.25
CA ILE A 57 3.13 -1.86 13.88
C ILE A 57 1.88 -1.56 13.04
N VAL A 58 0.87 -2.44 13.09
CA VAL A 58 -0.39 -2.23 12.35
C VAL A 58 -1.09 -0.95 12.80
N ARG A 59 -1.20 -0.73 14.11
CA ARG A 59 -1.81 0.51 14.65
C ARG A 59 -1.07 1.76 14.20
N ARG A 60 0.27 1.72 14.16
CA ARG A 60 1.09 2.83 13.66
C ARG A 60 0.85 3.07 12.18
N ALA A 61 0.83 2.00 11.39
CA ALA A 61 0.62 2.07 9.95
C ALA A 61 -0.74 2.67 9.57
N ILE A 62 -1.81 2.31 10.29
CA ILE A 62 -3.14 2.90 10.09
C ILE A 62 -3.12 4.41 10.36
N ARG A 63 -2.52 4.86 11.48
CA ARG A 63 -2.41 6.30 11.79
C ARG A 63 -1.60 7.09 10.76
N GLU A 64 -0.54 6.48 10.23
CA GLU A 64 0.29 7.10 9.18
C GLU A 64 -0.46 7.13 7.84
N TYR A 65 -1.22 6.07 7.52
CA TYR A 65 -2.09 6.02 6.35
C TYR A 65 -3.18 7.09 6.36
N GLU A 66 -3.82 7.36 7.51
CA GLU A 66 -4.84 8.42 7.63
C GLU A 66 -4.29 9.79 7.18
N ARG A 67 -3.05 10.12 7.56
CA ARG A 67 -2.37 11.35 7.13
C ARG A 67 -2.09 11.32 5.63
N PHE A 68 -1.49 10.23 5.15
CA PHE A 68 -1.17 10.03 3.74
C PHE A 68 -2.41 10.13 2.83
N ALA A 69 -3.53 9.52 3.22
CA ALA A 69 -4.78 9.56 2.50
C ALA A 69 -5.40 10.97 2.49
N SER A 70 -5.25 11.73 3.58
CA SER A 70 -5.74 13.12 3.64
C SER A 70 -4.98 14.04 2.67
N GLU A 71 -3.66 13.90 2.57
CA GLU A 71 -2.82 14.67 1.64
C GLU A 71 -3.18 14.37 0.18
N ARG A 72 -3.37 13.07 -0.14
CA ARG A 72 -3.76 12.61 -1.47
C ARG A 72 -5.14 13.08 -1.89
N ARG A 73 -6.09 13.14 -0.96
CA ARG A 73 -7.45 13.65 -1.21
C ARG A 73 -7.43 15.15 -1.52
N ASN A 74 -6.63 15.92 -0.78
CA ASN A 74 -6.52 17.36 -0.97
C ASN A 74 -5.93 17.72 -2.35
N LEU A 75 -5.01 16.89 -2.88
CA LEU A 75 -4.44 17.03 -4.23
C LEU A 75 -5.42 16.70 -5.36
N GLN A 76 -6.53 16.02 -5.08
CA GLN A 76 -7.56 15.65 -6.08
C GLN A 76 -8.77 16.60 -6.07
N THR A 77 -8.81 17.58 -5.16
CA THR A 77 -9.85 18.62 -5.19
C THR A 77 -9.60 19.52 -6.40
N PRO A 78 -10.56 19.66 -7.35
CA PRO A 78 -10.41 20.66 -8.40
C PRO A 78 -10.32 22.04 -7.75
N LEU A 79 -9.40 22.89 -8.23
CA LEU A 79 -9.55 24.34 -8.04
C LEU A 79 -10.95 24.70 -8.57
N ALA A 80 -11.83 25.12 -7.68
CA ALA A 80 -13.13 25.67 -8.04
C ALA A 80 -12.96 26.92 -8.91
#